data_AF-A0A662XKJ3-F1
#
_entry.id   AF-A0A662XKJ3-F1
#
_cell.length_a   1.000
_cell.length_b   1.000
_cell.length_c   1.000
_cell.angle_alpha   90.00
_cell.angle_beta   90.00
_cell.angle_gamma   90.00
#
_symmetry.space_group_name_H-M   'P 1'
#
loop_
_entity.id
_entity.type
_entity.pdbx_description
1 polymer ?
#
loop_
_entity_poly.entity_id
_entity_poly.type
_entity_poly.pdbx_seq_one_letter_code
_entity_poly.pdbx_strand_id
1 'polypeptide(L)'
;MRTPIANKGQAFTHEERRVLKLRGLLPAAVTSIELETKRAMVQLRRKSTPLEKYIFLQGMQDTNEDVYYRMITENTVELMPIVYTPTVGEACQEFSHIYRQTPRGLYISINDIGHVADILDNWPEKDIRAIVFTDGERILGLGDQGVNGMGIPIGKLALYTACAGV
;
A
#
# COMPACT_ATOMS: atom_id res chain seq x y z
N MET A 1 13.53 4.28 8.13
CA MET A 1 12.55 3.24 8.50
C MET A 1 11.10 3.69 8.41
N ARG A 2 10.75 4.99 8.51
CA ARG A 2 9.36 5.45 8.35
C ARG A 2 8.93 5.69 6.89
N THR A 3 9.89 5.82 5.98
CA THR A 3 9.65 5.94 4.54
C THR A 3 9.55 4.53 3.94
N PRO A 4 8.37 4.09 3.46
CA PRO A 4 8.14 2.69 3.07
C PRO A 4 9.05 2.20 1.94
N ILE A 5 9.21 3.01 0.89
CA ILE A 5 10.05 2.70 -0.28
C ILE A 5 11.55 2.55 0.07
N ALA A 6 12.00 3.19 1.15
CA ALA A 6 13.39 3.11 1.60
C ALA A 6 13.60 2.11 2.75
N ASN A 7 12.54 1.49 3.26
CA ASN A 7 12.61 0.64 4.44
C ASN A 7 12.81 -0.83 4.08
N LYS A 8 14.01 -1.34 4.34
CA LYS A 8 14.37 -2.76 4.12
C LYS A 8 14.11 -3.66 5.33
N GLY A 9 13.63 -3.11 6.46
CA GLY A 9 13.43 -3.88 7.70
C GLY A 9 14.70 -4.60 8.16
N GLN A 10 14.62 -5.91 8.40
CA GLN A 10 15.79 -6.71 8.80
C GLN A 10 16.78 -6.95 7.64
N ALA A 11 16.42 -6.64 6.39
CA ALA A 11 17.30 -6.79 5.24
C ALA A 11 18.33 -5.67 5.06
N PHE A 12 18.30 -4.62 5.91
CA PHE A 12 19.43 -3.69 5.98
C PHE A 12 20.70 -4.44 6.38
N THR A 13 21.75 -4.32 5.58
CA THR A 13 23.08 -4.85 5.85
C THR A 13 23.71 -4.19 7.09
N HIS A 14 24.72 -4.83 7.67
CA HIS A 14 25.44 -4.24 8.82
C HIS A 14 26.06 -2.87 8.52
N GLU A 15 26.44 -2.64 7.27
CA GLU A 15 27.02 -1.38 6.83
C GLU A 15 25.95 -0.31 6.64
N GLU A 16 24.83 -0.62 5.97
CA GLU A 16 23.67 0.30 5.90
C GLU A 16 23.18 0.68 7.29
N ARG A 17 23.09 -0.29 8.22
CA ARG A 17 22.71 -0.01 9.61
C ARG A 17 23.71 0.91 10.32
N ARG A 18 24.99 0.88 9.98
CA ARG A 18 26.00 1.79 10.53
C ARG A 18 25.80 3.20 9.98
N VAL A 19 25.75 3.33 8.65
CA VAL A 19 25.62 4.61 7.94
C VAL A 19 24.31 5.31 8.27
N LEU A 20 23.20 4.56 8.28
CA LEU A 20 21.85 5.06 8.57
C LEU A 20 21.54 5.14 10.08
N LYS A 21 22.52 4.86 10.97
CA LYS A 21 22.36 4.90 12.43
C LYS A 21 21.21 4.01 12.95
N LEU A 22 21.07 2.81 12.40
CA LEU A 22 20.04 1.82 12.77
C LEU A 22 20.55 0.75 13.75
N ARG A 23 21.85 0.73 14.08
CA ARG A 23 22.39 -0.21 15.08
C ARG A 23 21.69 -0.04 16.42
N GLY A 24 21.20 -1.14 17.00
CA GLY A 24 20.41 -1.15 18.23
C GLY A 24 18.91 -0.95 18.04
N LEU A 25 18.45 -0.52 16.86
CA LEU A 25 17.03 -0.34 16.55
C LEU A 25 16.40 -1.56 15.85
N LEU A 26 17.23 -2.51 15.42
CA LEU A 26 16.83 -3.73 14.73
C LEU A 26 17.49 -4.95 15.39
N PRO A 27 16.85 -6.14 15.37
CA PRO A 27 17.49 -7.39 15.78
C PRO A 27 18.83 -7.60 15.08
N ALA A 28 19.81 -8.22 15.75
CA ALA A 28 21.19 -8.32 15.23
C ALA A 28 21.30 -9.05 13.89
N ALA A 29 20.45 -10.05 13.64
CA ALA A 29 20.43 -10.81 12.41
C ALA A 29 20.06 -9.93 11.20
N VAL A 30 20.74 -10.14 10.08
CA VAL A 30 20.38 -9.62 8.76
C VAL A 30 19.63 -10.74 8.03
N THR A 31 18.49 -10.42 7.42
CA THR A 31 17.68 -11.38 6.67
C THR A 31 17.65 -11.00 5.19
N SER A 32 17.33 -11.97 4.34
CA SER A 32 17.12 -11.68 2.92
C SER A 32 15.68 -11.25 2.67
N ILE A 33 15.44 -10.50 1.60
CA ILE A 33 14.08 -10.09 1.21
C ILE A 33 13.18 -11.32 0.96
N GLU A 34 13.73 -12.42 0.43
CA GLU A 34 13.01 -13.70 0.25
C GLU A 34 12.47 -14.25 1.58
N LEU A 35 13.30 -14.19 2.63
CA LEU A 35 12.90 -14.67 3.94
C LEU A 35 11.83 -13.78 4.57
N GLU A 36 11.96 -12.46 4.42
CA GLU A 36 10.95 -11.50 4.88
C GLU A 36 9.62 -11.70 4.14
N THR A 37 9.64 -11.88 2.82
CA THR A 37 8.45 -12.21 2.01
C THR A 37 7.82 -13.52 2.47
N LYS A 38 8.61 -14.57 2.69
CA LYS A 38 8.10 -15.85 3.21
C LYS A 38 7.43 -15.69 4.59
N ARG A 39 8.03 -14.93 5.50
CA ARG A 39 7.46 -14.63 6.83
C ARG A 39 6.16 -13.84 6.71
N ALA A 40 6.11 -12.84 5.84
CA ALA A 40 4.92 -12.04 5.60
C ALA A 40 3.78 -12.90 5.01
N MET A 41 4.06 -13.79 4.05
CA MET A 41 3.07 -14.74 3.53
C MET A 41 2.52 -15.69 4.59
N VAL A 42 3.36 -16.19 5.51
CA VAL A 42 2.89 -17.00 6.65
C VAL A 42 1.95 -16.22 7.56
N GLN A 43 2.25 -14.94 7.83
CA GLN A 43 1.39 -14.08 8.64
C GLN A 43 0.07 -13.78 7.93
N LEU A 44 0.11 -13.50 6.62
CA LEU A 44 -1.08 -13.25 5.80
C LEU A 44 -2.00 -14.47 5.78
N ARG A 45 -1.46 -15.68 5.54
CA ARG A 45 -2.24 -16.91 5.45
C ARG A 45 -2.90 -17.33 6.78
N ARG A 46 -2.47 -16.75 7.90
CA ARG A 46 -3.12 -16.91 9.22
C ARG A 46 -4.33 -16.00 9.43
N LYS A 47 -4.55 -15.02 8.55
CA LYS A 47 -5.75 -14.17 8.60
C LYS A 47 -6.98 -14.94 8.14
N SER A 48 -8.09 -14.72 8.82
CA SER A 48 -9.30 -15.53 8.67
C SER A 48 -10.18 -15.02 7.54
N THR A 49 -10.26 -13.71 7.34
CA THR A 49 -11.13 -13.11 6.32
C THR A 49 -10.33 -12.45 5.19
N PRO A 50 -10.91 -12.31 3.99
CA PRO A 50 -10.30 -11.53 2.91
C PRO A 50 -10.02 -10.08 3.31
N LEU A 51 -10.93 -9.44 4.05
CA LEU A 51 -10.74 -8.07 4.55
C LEU A 51 -9.54 -7.97 5.51
N GLU A 52 -9.34 -8.92 6.42
CA GLU A 52 -8.15 -8.94 7.28
C GLU A 52 -6.86 -9.12 6.49
N LYS A 53 -6.91 -9.92 5.39
CA LYS A 53 -5.77 -10.08 4.47
C LYS A 53 -5.47 -8.79 3.72
N TYR A 54 -6.51 -8.08 3.26
CA TYR A 54 -6.38 -6.77 2.62
C TYR A 54 -5.73 -5.76 3.57
N ILE A 55 -6.24 -5.65 4.80
CA ILE A 55 -5.69 -4.78 5.84
C ILE A 55 -4.22 -5.13 6.13
N PHE A 56 -3.86 -6.42 6.16
CA PHE A 56 -2.46 -6.83 6.31
C PHE A 56 -1.60 -6.34 5.15
N LEU A 57 -2.05 -6.54 3.90
CA LEU A 57 -1.31 -6.13 2.71
C LEU A 57 -1.14 -4.61 2.63
N GLN A 58 -2.16 -3.83 2.96
CA GLN A 58 -2.02 -2.37 3.09
C GLN A 58 -0.96 -1.98 4.12
N GLY A 59 -0.96 -2.64 5.29
CA GLY A 59 0.06 -2.40 6.31
C GLY A 59 1.48 -2.76 5.82
N MET A 60 1.61 -3.79 4.99
CA MET A 60 2.89 -4.11 4.34
C MET A 60 3.30 -3.02 3.34
N GLN A 61 2.37 -2.56 2.51
CA GLN A 61 2.63 -1.45 1.59
C GLN A 61 3.11 -0.21 2.35
N ASP A 62 2.44 0.15 3.45
CA ASP A 62 2.77 1.30 4.32
C ASP A 62 4.07 1.16 5.11
N THR A 63 4.72 0.01 5.07
CA THR A 63 5.93 -0.23 5.88
C THR A 63 7.13 -0.68 5.06
N ASN A 64 6.94 -1.51 4.05
CA ASN A 64 8.00 -2.07 3.21
C ASN A 64 7.42 -2.42 1.83
N GLU A 65 7.52 -1.48 0.89
CA GLU A 65 6.93 -1.62 -0.44
C GLU A 65 7.61 -2.72 -1.25
N ASP A 66 8.92 -2.95 -1.08
CA ASP A 66 9.64 -4.04 -1.75
C ASP A 66 9.05 -5.41 -1.39
N VAL A 67 8.80 -5.66 -0.09
CA VAL A 67 8.19 -6.92 0.35
C VAL A 67 6.74 -6.99 -0.12
N TYR A 68 5.98 -5.90 -0.06
CA TYR A 68 4.59 -5.85 -0.54
C TYR A 68 4.49 -6.26 -2.02
N TYR A 69 5.24 -5.60 -2.90
CA TYR A 69 5.20 -5.90 -4.33
C TYR A 69 5.74 -7.29 -4.63
N ARG A 70 6.79 -7.74 -3.93
CA ARG A 70 7.31 -9.10 -4.07
C ARG A 70 6.30 -10.17 -3.64
N MET A 71 5.53 -9.95 -2.57
CA MET A 71 4.45 -10.86 -2.17
C MET A 71 3.43 -11.02 -3.30
N ILE A 72 3.01 -9.91 -3.90
CA ILE A 72 2.01 -9.90 -4.98
C ILE A 72 2.55 -10.56 -6.24
N THR A 73 3.76 -10.21 -6.69
CA THR A 73 4.32 -10.75 -7.93
C THR A 73 4.66 -12.24 -7.84
N GLU A 74 5.13 -12.72 -6.69
CA GLU A 74 5.42 -14.15 -6.48
C GLU A 74 4.16 -15.00 -6.20
N ASN A 75 3.04 -14.38 -5.83
CA ASN A 75 1.80 -15.07 -5.45
C ASN A 75 0.56 -14.47 -6.12
N THR A 76 0.69 -14.01 -7.37
CA THR A 76 -0.32 -13.21 -8.08
C THR A 76 -1.70 -13.85 -8.05
N VAL A 77 -1.80 -15.15 -8.34
CA VAL A 77 -3.08 -15.88 -8.36
C VAL A 77 -3.77 -15.88 -6.99
N GLU A 78 -3.01 -15.99 -5.90
CA GLU A 78 -3.54 -15.99 -4.54
C GLU A 78 -3.94 -14.59 -4.07
N LEU A 79 -3.15 -13.56 -4.42
CA LEU A 79 -3.28 -12.22 -3.84
C LEU A 79 -4.07 -11.23 -4.69
N MET A 80 -4.17 -11.43 -6.01
CA MET A 80 -4.98 -10.60 -6.90
C MET A 80 -6.42 -10.39 -6.39
N PRO A 81 -7.19 -11.43 -5.99
CA PRO A 81 -8.56 -11.23 -5.50
C PRO A 81 -8.62 -10.55 -4.13
N ILE A 82 -7.50 -10.45 -3.40
CA ILE A 82 -7.41 -9.76 -2.11
C ILE A 82 -7.13 -8.27 -2.31
N VAL A 83 -6.15 -7.91 -3.14
CA VAL A 83 -5.76 -6.50 -3.37
C VAL A 83 -6.70 -5.78 -4.35
N TYR A 84 -7.48 -6.54 -5.10
CA TYR A 84 -8.47 -6.02 -6.05
C TYR A 84 -9.83 -6.71 -5.86
N THR A 85 -10.62 -6.83 -6.92
CA THR A 85 -11.96 -7.41 -6.85
C THR A 85 -11.92 -8.90 -6.49
N PRO A 86 -12.81 -9.38 -5.60
CA PRO A 86 -13.93 -8.65 -4.99
C PRO A 86 -13.59 -7.90 -3.69
N THR A 87 -12.50 -8.24 -2.99
CA THR A 87 -12.22 -7.74 -1.63
C THR A 87 -12.04 -6.23 -1.55
N VAL A 88 -11.48 -5.57 -2.58
CA VAL A 88 -11.37 -4.11 -2.60
C VAL A 88 -12.74 -3.41 -2.53
N GLY A 89 -13.81 -4.07 -3.00
CA GLY A 89 -15.17 -3.55 -2.88
C GLY A 89 -15.64 -3.51 -1.42
N GLU A 90 -15.46 -4.61 -0.69
CA GLU A 90 -15.71 -4.68 0.76
C GLU A 90 -14.85 -3.66 1.51
N ALA A 91 -13.58 -3.52 1.14
CA ALA A 91 -12.69 -2.53 1.72
C ALA A 91 -13.15 -1.08 1.45
N CYS A 92 -13.79 -0.80 0.32
CA CYS A 92 -14.41 0.50 0.07
C CYS A 92 -15.65 0.69 0.96
N GLN A 93 -16.48 -0.33 1.16
CA GLN A 93 -17.63 -0.20 2.07
C GLN A 93 -17.19 0.10 3.51
N GLU A 94 -16.10 -0.55 3.95
CA GLU A 94 -15.57 -0.44 5.30
C GLU A 94 -14.46 0.61 5.46
N PHE A 95 -14.15 1.41 4.42
CA PHE A 95 -12.91 2.21 4.36
C PHE A 95 -12.72 3.11 5.58
N SER A 96 -13.78 3.82 6.00
CA SER A 96 -13.75 4.68 7.19
C SER A 96 -13.52 3.91 8.50
N HIS A 97 -13.94 2.65 8.58
CA HIS A 97 -13.75 1.79 9.75
C HIS A 97 -12.34 1.18 9.79
N ILE A 98 -11.77 0.86 8.63
CA ILE A 98 -10.43 0.26 8.51
C ILE A 98 -9.33 1.29 8.27
N TYR A 99 -9.67 2.58 8.27
CA TYR A 99 -8.76 3.68 8.01
C TYR A 99 -7.56 3.66 8.96
N ARG A 100 -6.36 3.94 8.42
CA ARG A 100 -5.09 3.89 9.16
C ARG A 100 -4.45 5.26 9.21
N GLN A 101 -3.57 5.47 10.20
CA GLN A 101 -2.88 6.74 10.40
C GLN A 101 -1.92 7.13 9.28
N THR A 102 -1.52 6.18 8.42
CA THR A 102 -0.70 6.47 7.23
C THR A 102 -1.64 6.67 6.04
N PRO A 103 -1.97 7.91 5.64
CA PRO A 103 -2.82 8.14 4.49
C PRO A 103 -2.09 7.73 3.20
N ARG A 104 -2.83 7.15 2.25
CA ARG A 104 -2.38 6.90 0.88
C ARG A 104 -3.27 7.64 -0.10
N GLY A 105 -2.63 8.16 -1.14
CA GLY A 105 -3.29 8.98 -2.16
C GLY A 105 -3.43 10.44 -1.72
N LEU A 106 -4.03 11.22 -2.62
CA LEU A 106 -4.27 12.64 -2.45
C LEU A 106 -5.78 12.87 -2.49
N TYR A 107 -6.29 13.70 -1.58
CA TYR A 107 -7.72 13.99 -1.46
C TYR A 107 -7.95 15.45 -1.83
N ILE A 108 -8.86 15.70 -2.77
CA ILE A 108 -9.22 17.04 -3.23
C ILE A 108 -10.74 17.13 -3.12
N SER A 109 -11.21 18.09 -2.33
CA SER A 109 -12.63 18.36 -2.09
C SER A 109 -13.14 19.48 -2.99
N ILE A 110 -14.46 19.59 -3.12
CA ILE A 110 -15.11 20.74 -3.74
C ILE A 110 -14.77 22.06 -3.03
N ASN A 111 -14.40 22.00 -1.75
CA ASN A 111 -13.99 23.17 -0.97
C ASN A 111 -12.60 23.70 -1.36
N ASP A 112 -11.85 22.96 -2.19
CA ASP A 112 -10.50 23.31 -2.62
C ASP A 112 -10.48 24.02 -3.99
N ILE A 113 -11.66 24.44 -4.50
CA ILE A 113 -11.76 25.23 -5.73
C ILE A 113 -10.85 26.47 -5.63
N GLY A 114 -9.98 26.64 -6.62
CA GLY A 114 -8.98 27.72 -6.65
C GLY A 114 -7.65 27.37 -5.99
N HIS A 115 -7.56 26.28 -5.24
CA HIS A 115 -6.38 25.86 -4.46
C HIS A 115 -5.83 24.47 -4.85
N VAL A 116 -6.35 23.87 -5.95
CA VAL A 116 -5.95 22.53 -6.38
C VAL A 116 -4.44 22.42 -6.64
N ALA A 117 -3.83 23.44 -7.27
CA ALA A 117 -2.39 23.44 -7.53
C ALA A 117 -1.57 23.37 -6.23
N ASP A 118 -1.96 24.12 -5.21
CA ASP A 118 -1.32 24.12 -3.89
C ASP A 118 -1.37 22.72 -3.25
N ILE A 119 -2.48 22.00 -3.44
CA ILE A 119 -2.64 20.64 -2.94
C ILE A 119 -1.75 19.65 -3.69
N LEU A 120 -1.65 19.77 -5.02
CA LEU A 120 -0.76 18.93 -5.83
C LEU A 120 0.72 19.13 -5.44
N ASP A 121 1.12 20.37 -5.13
CA ASP A 121 2.49 20.70 -4.73
C ASP A 121 2.92 20.08 -3.40
N ASN A 122 1.95 19.76 -2.53
CA ASN A 122 2.19 19.05 -1.27
C ASN A 122 2.62 17.58 -1.47
N TRP A 123 2.39 16.99 -2.65
CA TRP A 123 2.82 15.63 -2.92
C TRP A 123 4.36 15.54 -2.93
N PRO A 124 4.96 14.57 -2.19
CA PRO A 124 6.40 14.53 -1.99
C PRO A 124 7.17 14.13 -3.25
N GLU A 125 6.57 13.30 -4.11
CA GLU A 125 7.18 12.86 -5.36
C GLU A 125 6.95 13.88 -6.47
N LYS A 126 8.01 14.25 -7.19
CA LYS A 126 7.94 15.26 -8.26
C LYS A 126 7.80 14.69 -9.65
N ASP A 127 8.23 13.45 -9.87
CA ASP A 127 8.13 12.79 -11.17
C ASP A 127 6.91 11.85 -11.24
N ILE A 128 5.71 12.43 -11.41
CA ILE A 128 4.46 11.66 -11.50
C ILE A 128 4.19 11.26 -12.95
N ARG A 129 4.17 9.95 -13.23
CA ARG A 129 3.96 9.40 -14.57
C ARG A 129 2.58 8.79 -14.80
N ALA A 130 1.84 8.48 -13.73
CA ALA A 130 0.50 7.91 -13.80
C ALA A 130 -0.36 8.42 -12.63
N ILE A 131 -1.62 8.74 -12.92
CA ILE A 131 -2.63 9.11 -11.92
C ILE A 131 -3.87 8.26 -12.19
N VAL A 132 -4.41 7.66 -11.12
CA VAL A 132 -5.74 7.07 -11.11
C VAL A 132 -6.56 7.86 -10.12
N PHE A 133 -7.72 8.36 -10.54
CA PHE A 133 -8.62 9.14 -9.69
C PHE A 133 -10.05 8.60 -9.78
N THR A 134 -10.85 8.93 -8.78
CA THR A 134 -12.29 8.64 -8.71
C THR A 134 -12.95 9.67 -7.81
N ASP A 135 -14.21 9.99 -8.09
CA ASP A 135 -15.11 10.75 -7.20
C ASP A 135 -15.88 9.85 -6.22
N GLY A 136 -15.85 8.53 -6.43
CA GLY A 136 -16.53 7.55 -5.58
C GLY A 136 -17.98 7.25 -5.93
N GLU A 137 -18.56 7.90 -6.95
CA GLU A 137 -20.01 7.83 -7.22
C GLU A 137 -20.47 6.45 -7.71
N ARG A 138 -19.58 5.70 -8.36
CA ARG A 138 -19.88 4.36 -8.89
C ARG A 138 -18.74 3.38 -8.67
N ILE A 139 -18.59 2.93 -7.42
CA ILE A 139 -17.62 1.90 -7.06
C ILE A 139 -18.15 0.53 -7.47
N LEU A 140 -17.65 0.01 -8.59
CA LEU A 140 -18.02 -1.32 -9.11
C LEU A 140 -19.55 -1.45 -9.26
N GLY A 141 -20.16 -2.41 -8.58
CA GLY A 141 -21.62 -2.58 -8.47
C GLY A 141 -22.20 -2.14 -7.12
N LEU A 142 -21.42 -1.42 -6.31
CA LEU A 142 -21.77 -1.02 -4.93
C LEU A 142 -22.44 0.37 -4.87
N GLY A 143 -22.46 1.09 -5.99
CA GLY A 143 -23.00 2.45 -6.08
C GLY A 143 -22.05 3.49 -5.51
N ASP A 144 -22.63 4.53 -4.92
CA ASP A 144 -21.89 5.66 -4.36
C ASP A 144 -21.27 5.27 -3.01
N GLN A 145 -19.95 5.42 -2.92
CA GLN A 145 -19.16 5.24 -1.70
C GLN A 145 -18.41 6.53 -1.31
N GLY A 146 -18.56 7.62 -2.06
CA GLY A 146 -17.85 8.88 -1.86
C GLY A 146 -16.35 8.70 -1.63
N VAL A 147 -15.83 9.36 -0.58
CA VAL A 147 -14.39 9.31 -0.23
C VAL A 147 -13.87 7.89 0.06
N ASN A 148 -14.74 6.98 0.48
CA ASN A 148 -14.35 5.61 0.73
C ASN A 148 -13.94 4.85 -0.55
N GLY A 149 -14.30 5.40 -1.73
CA GLY A 149 -13.85 4.92 -3.03
C GLY A 149 -12.34 4.99 -3.25
N MET A 150 -11.57 5.66 -2.38
CA MET A 150 -10.10 5.76 -2.46
C MET A 150 -9.38 4.40 -2.51
N GLY A 151 -10.01 3.33 -2.01
CA GLY A 151 -9.47 1.96 -2.15
C GLY A 151 -9.25 1.55 -3.62
N ILE A 152 -10.06 2.06 -4.56
CA ILE A 152 -9.96 1.73 -5.99
C ILE A 152 -8.69 2.27 -6.66
N PRO A 153 -8.37 3.59 -6.62
CA PRO A 153 -7.15 4.10 -7.22
C PRO A 153 -5.89 3.52 -6.58
N ILE A 154 -5.87 3.29 -5.26
CA ILE A 154 -4.76 2.62 -4.57
C ILE A 154 -4.57 1.20 -5.14
N GLY A 155 -5.64 0.41 -5.23
CA GLY A 155 -5.59 -0.94 -5.77
C GLY A 155 -5.16 -0.96 -7.24
N LYS A 156 -5.70 -0.07 -8.08
CA LYS A 156 -5.31 0.01 -9.50
C LYS A 156 -3.83 0.34 -9.69
N LEU A 157 -3.29 1.31 -8.94
CA LEU A 157 -1.86 1.64 -9.02
C LEU A 157 -0.98 0.50 -8.52
N ALA A 158 -1.40 -0.24 -7.49
CA ALA A 158 -0.69 -1.45 -7.08
C ALA A 158 -0.63 -2.49 -8.22
N LEU A 159 -1.70 -2.63 -9.00
CA LEU A 159 -1.72 -3.50 -10.19
C LEU A 159 -0.84 -2.98 -11.33
N TYR A 160 -0.73 -1.67 -11.52
CA TYR A 160 0.14 -1.10 -12.55
C TYR A 160 1.60 -1.52 -12.29
N THR A 161 2.05 -1.37 -11.05
CA THR A 161 3.40 -1.79 -10.67
C THR A 161 3.55 -3.31 -10.69
N ALA A 162 2.63 -4.06 -10.08
CA ALA A 162 2.77 -5.52 -9.97
C ALA A 162 2.64 -6.26 -11.30
N CYS A 163 1.80 -5.80 -12.23
CA CYS A 163 1.52 -6.48 -13.49
C CYS A 163 2.30 -5.91 -14.68
N ALA A 164 2.61 -4.60 -14.67
CA ALA A 164 3.23 -3.93 -15.81
C ALA A 164 4.60 -3.30 -15.50
N GLY A 165 5.07 -3.35 -14.25
CA GLY A 165 6.37 -2.80 -13.86
C GLY A 165 6.44 -1.28 -14.01
N VAL A 166 5.29 -0.61 -13.90
CA VAL A 166 5.18 0.87 -13.85
C VAL A 166 5.74 1.39 -12.55
#